data_AF-A0A2Y9DT06-F1
#
_entry.id   AF-A0A2Y9DT06-F1
#
_cell.length_a   1.000
_cell.length_b   1.000
_cell.length_c   1.000
_cell.angle_alpha   90.00
_cell.angle_beta   90.00
_cell.angle_gamma   90.00
#
_symmetry.space_group_name_H-M   'P 1'
#
loop_
_entity.id
_entity.type
_entity.pdbx_description
1 polymer ?
#
loop_
_entity_poly.entity_id
_entity_poly.type
_entity_poly.pdbx_seq_one_letter_code
_entity_poly.pdbx_strand_id
1 'polypeptide(L)'
;MSVAYDDSVGVEVSSDSFWEVGNYKRTVKRIDDGHRLCSDLMNCLHERARIEKAYAQQLTEWARRWRLLVDKGPQYGTVEKAWTAVMVEAERVSELHLDVKAALMNEDFEKIKNWQKEAFHKQMMGGFKETKEAEDGFRKAQKPWAKKLKEVEAAKKAYHAACKEEKLAISRESNSKADPSLNPEQLKKLQDKVEKCKQDVLRTKEKYEKSLKELDQSTPQYMENMEQVFEQCQQFEEKRLRFFREVLLEVQKHLDLSTVASYKNIYRDLEQSIKAADAVEDLRWFKANHGPGMSMNWPQFEEWSADMNRTLSRREKKKAADGVTLTGVNQTGDQPLHDKHSSNLSVPSNPAQSAQSQPSYNPFEDEDDTGSTVSEKEDIKAKNVSSYEKTQTYPTDWSDDESNNPFSVDANGDSNPFDEDTTSGMEVRVRALYDYEGQEHDELSFKAGDELTKIEDEDEQGWCKGRLDNGHVGLYPANYVEAIQ
;
A
#
# COMPACT_ATOMS: atom_id res chain seq x y z
N MET A 1 -44.23 16.35 4.42
CA MET A 1 -43.90 17.47 5.34
C MET A 1 -42.93 18.38 4.60
N SER A 2 -43.35 19.60 4.33
CA SER A 2 -42.55 20.64 3.67
C SER A 2 -41.62 21.29 4.69
N VAL A 3 -40.31 21.21 4.48
CA VAL A 3 -39.35 22.00 5.24
C VAL A 3 -39.02 23.23 4.40
N ALA A 4 -39.55 24.37 4.82
CA ALA A 4 -39.15 25.68 4.32
C ALA A 4 -37.75 25.98 4.85
N TYR A 5 -36.83 26.34 3.96
CA TYR A 5 -35.53 26.88 4.36
C TYR A 5 -35.73 28.36 4.72
N ASP A 6 -35.42 28.67 5.98
CA ASP A 6 -35.37 30.01 6.53
C ASP A 6 -34.16 30.75 5.95
N ASP A 7 -34.43 31.81 5.21
CA ASP A 7 -33.50 32.59 4.42
C ASP A 7 -33.13 33.86 5.22
N SER A 8 -32.49 33.69 6.38
CA SER A 8 -31.81 34.80 7.05
C SER A 8 -30.79 34.31 8.09
N VAL A 9 -29.63 33.86 7.63
CA VAL A 9 -28.43 33.87 8.47
C VAL A 9 -27.40 34.66 7.69
N GLY A 10 -27.12 35.89 8.15
CA GLY A 10 -26.00 36.68 7.68
C GLY A 10 -24.74 35.85 7.91
N VAL A 11 -24.26 35.22 6.84
CA VAL A 11 -23.03 34.44 6.84
C VAL A 11 -21.91 35.43 7.12
N GLU A 12 -21.33 35.38 8.32
CA GLU A 12 -19.96 35.82 8.50
C GLU A 12 -19.11 34.97 7.56
N VAL A 13 -18.75 35.56 6.41
CA VAL A 13 -17.94 34.90 5.39
C VAL A 13 -16.57 34.68 6.01
N SER A 14 -16.33 33.45 6.43
CA SER A 14 -15.02 32.90 6.80
C SER A 14 -13.97 33.30 5.75
N SER A 15 -12.76 33.62 6.23
CA SER A 15 -11.58 34.06 5.44
C SER A 15 -11.11 33.09 4.34
N ASP A 16 -11.77 31.94 4.22
CA ASP A 16 -11.47 30.87 3.26
C ASP A 16 -12.32 30.92 1.98
N SER A 17 -13.11 31.99 1.80
CA SER A 17 -13.93 32.20 0.60
C SER A 17 -13.11 32.14 -0.70
N PHE A 18 -13.64 31.48 -1.73
CA PHE A 18 -13.03 31.41 -3.07
C PHE A 18 -12.73 32.79 -3.66
N TRP A 19 -13.57 33.77 -3.34
CA TRP A 19 -13.48 35.13 -3.88
C TRP A 19 -12.33 35.95 -3.30
N GLU A 20 -11.75 35.50 -2.19
CA GLU A 20 -10.56 36.14 -1.60
C GLU A 20 -9.33 35.94 -2.48
N VAL A 21 -8.40 36.89 -2.38
CA VAL A 21 -7.20 36.91 -3.22
C VAL A 21 -6.36 35.66 -2.98
N GLY A 22 -6.19 34.84 -4.03
CA GLY A 22 -5.39 33.62 -3.99
C GLY A 22 -6.12 32.35 -3.49
N ASN A 23 -7.37 32.41 -3.03
CA ASN A 23 -8.07 31.23 -2.54
C ASN A 23 -8.52 30.25 -3.65
N TYR A 24 -8.47 30.69 -4.92
CA TYR A 24 -8.64 29.83 -6.10
C TYR A 24 -7.60 28.68 -6.17
N LYS A 25 -6.50 28.77 -5.41
CA LYS A 25 -5.44 27.73 -5.35
C LYS A 25 -5.97 26.35 -4.98
N ARG A 26 -7.06 26.25 -4.21
CA ARG A 26 -7.71 24.96 -3.92
C ARG A 26 -8.21 24.28 -5.21
N THR A 27 -8.78 25.06 -6.13
CA THR A 27 -9.23 24.57 -7.44
C THR A 27 -8.06 24.15 -8.32
N VAL A 28 -6.97 24.95 -8.35
CA VAL A 28 -5.77 24.63 -9.13
C VAL A 28 -5.10 23.35 -8.62
N LYS A 29 -4.95 23.21 -7.30
CA LYS A 29 -4.39 22.01 -6.67
C LYS A 29 -5.14 20.74 -7.05
N ARG A 30 -6.46 20.80 -7.21
CA ARG A 30 -7.30 19.66 -7.61
C ARG A 30 -6.85 19.04 -8.94
N ILE A 31 -6.21 19.81 -9.84
CA ILE A 31 -5.67 19.30 -11.10
C ILE A 31 -4.49 18.35 -10.82
N ASP A 32 -3.53 18.77 -10.00
CA ASP A 32 -2.39 17.93 -9.59
C ASP A 32 -2.86 16.70 -8.80
N ASP A 33 -3.82 16.89 -7.89
CA ASP A 33 -4.44 15.79 -7.14
C ASP A 33 -5.12 14.79 -8.08
N GLY A 34 -5.73 15.25 -9.19
CA GLY A 34 -6.31 14.39 -10.22
C GLY A 34 -5.29 13.44 -10.87
N HIS A 35 -4.09 13.94 -11.19
CA HIS A 35 -3.00 13.08 -11.68
C HIS A 35 -2.56 12.07 -10.62
N ARG A 36 -2.40 12.51 -9.36
CA ARG A 36 -2.02 11.62 -8.24
C ARG A 36 -3.06 10.51 -8.05
N LEU A 37 -4.35 10.84 -8.09
CA LEU A 37 -5.43 9.87 -7.93
C LEU A 37 -5.44 8.81 -9.04
N CYS A 38 -5.01 9.14 -10.27
CA CYS A 38 -4.81 8.13 -11.32
C CYS A 38 -3.71 7.14 -10.92
N SER A 39 -2.59 7.61 -10.35
CA SER A 39 -1.53 6.74 -9.85
C SER A 39 -1.99 5.88 -8.69
N ASP A 40 -2.75 6.45 -7.75
CA ASP A 40 -3.30 5.73 -6.61
C ASP A 40 -4.26 4.62 -7.07
N LEU A 41 -5.12 4.90 -8.04
CA LEU A 41 -6.02 3.89 -8.63
C LEU A 41 -5.25 2.79 -9.36
N MET A 42 -4.24 3.15 -10.15
CA MET A 42 -3.36 2.18 -10.82
C MET A 42 -2.67 1.25 -9.81
N ASN A 43 -2.13 1.80 -8.72
CA ASN A 43 -1.50 1.00 -7.67
C ASN A 43 -2.51 0.08 -6.97
N CYS A 44 -3.70 0.59 -6.67
CA CYS A 44 -4.80 -0.22 -6.09
C CYS A 44 -5.15 -1.43 -6.98
N LEU A 45 -5.31 -1.22 -8.30
CA LEU A 45 -5.58 -2.32 -9.24
C LEU A 45 -4.39 -3.28 -9.35
N HIS A 46 -3.16 -2.76 -9.33
CA HIS A 46 -1.96 -3.57 -9.39
C HIS A 46 -1.81 -4.49 -8.16
N GLU A 47 -2.08 -3.96 -6.97
CA GLU A 47 -2.10 -4.74 -5.72
C GLU A 47 -3.16 -5.82 -5.76
N ARG A 48 -4.38 -5.48 -6.18
CA ARG A 48 -5.46 -6.47 -6.37
C ARG A 48 -5.05 -7.56 -7.36
N ALA A 49 -4.45 -7.19 -8.50
CA ALA A 49 -3.97 -8.13 -9.50
C ALA A 49 -2.87 -9.07 -8.97
N ARG A 50 -2.04 -8.63 -8.02
CA ARG A 50 -1.06 -9.50 -7.33
C ARG A 50 -1.75 -10.54 -6.45
N ILE A 51 -2.83 -10.17 -5.76
CA ILE A 51 -3.63 -11.11 -4.95
C ILE A 51 -4.22 -12.21 -5.85
N GLU A 52 -4.82 -11.83 -6.97
CA GLU A 52 -5.37 -12.79 -7.94
C GLU A 52 -4.31 -13.78 -8.46
N LYS A 53 -3.11 -13.26 -8.79
CA LYS A 53 -1.97 -14.09 -9.19
C LYS A 53 -1.54 -15.04 -8.08
N ALA A 54 -1.44 -14.56 -6.84
CA ALA A 54 -0.97 -15.37 -5.71
C ALA A 54 -1.92 -16.54 -5.44
N TYR A 55 -3.23 -16.29 -5.45
CA TYR A 55 -4.24 -17.34 -5.30
C TYR A 55 -4.13 -18.40 -6.40
N ALA A 56 -4.04 -17.97 -7.66
CA ALA A 56 -3.86 -18.88 -8.80
C ALA A 56 -2.59 -19.74 -8.68
N GLN A 57 -1.46 -19.13 -8.27
CA GLN A 57 -0.20 -19.85 -8.10
C GLN A 57 -0.29 -20.91 -7.00
N GLN A 58 -0.94 -20.60 -5.87
CA GLN A 58 -1.13 -21.56 -4.78
C GLN A 58 -2.01 -22.73 -5.22
N LEU A 59 -3.11 -22.48 -5.94
CA LEU A 59 -3.95 -23.54 -6.51
C LEU A 59 -3.17 -24.44 -7.46
N THR A 60 -2.37 -23.85 -8.34
CA THR A 60 -1.54 -24.59 -9.31
C THR A 60 -0.54 -25.51 -8.62
N GLU A 61 0.17 -25.00 -7.61
CA GLU A 61 1.15 -25.79 -6.87
C GLU A 61 0.48 -26.91 -6.06
N TRP A 62 -0.64 -26.60 -5.40
CA TRP A 62 -1.44 -27.59 -4.67
C TRP A 62 -1.92 -28.71 -5.60
N ALA A 63 -2.48 -28.37 -6.76
CA ALA A 63 -2.99 -29.34 -7.73
C ALA A 63 -1.87 -30.24 -8.26
N ARG A 64 -0.74 -29.64 -8.64
CA ARG A 64 0.45 -30.37 -9.11
C ARG A 64 0.99 -31.33 -8.06
N ARG A 65 1.10 -30.89 -6.81
CA ARG A 65 1.57 -31.70 -5.68
C ARG A 65 0.67 -32.90 -5.44
N TRP A 66 -0.63 -32.66 -5.29
CA TRP A 66 -1.56 -33.74 -4.95
C TRP A 66 -1.79 -34.72 -6.08
N ARG A 67 -1.79 -34.26 -7.32
CA ARG A 67 -1.82 -35.17 -8.47
C ARG A 67 -0.65 -36.14 -8.42
N LEU A 68 0.57 -35.67 -8.19
CA LEU A 68 1.74 -36.54 -8.07
C LEU A 68 1.62 -37.55 -6.90
N LEU A 69 1.02 -37.14 -5.79
CA LEU A 69 0.83 -38.01 -4.61
C LEU A 69 -0.24 -39.08 -4.86
N VAL A 70 -1.34 -38.74 -5.53
CA VAL A 70 -2.36 -39.70 -5.98
C VAL A 70 -1.75 -40.63 -7.03
N ASP A 71 -1.08 -40.05 -8.02
CA ASP A 71 -0.16 -40.62 -9.02
C ASP A 71 0.63 -41.85 -8.55
N LYS A 72 1.33 -41.64 -7.43
CA LYS A 72 2.26 -42.59 -6.82
C LYS A 72 1.62 -43.40 -5.68
N GLY A 73 0.40 -43.06 -5.31
CA GLY A 73 -0.33 -43.68 -4.22
C GLY A 73 -0.87 -45.05 -4.60
N PRO A 74 -1.43 -45.77 -3.62
CA PRO A 74 -2.04 -47.08 -3.85
C PRO A 74 -3.48 -46.99 -4.40
N GLN A 75 -4.02 -45.78 -4.59
CA GLN A 75 -5.36 -45.57 -5.14
C GLN A 75 -5.33 -45.76 -6.66
N TYR A 76 -6.32 -46.46 -7.21
CA TYR A 76 -6.44 -46.72 -8.64
C TYR A 76 -7.91 -46.61 -9.11
N GLY A 77 -8.13 -46.80 -10.39
CA GLY A 77 -9.47 -47.05 -10.94
C GLY A 77 -10.32 -45.80 -11.12
N THR A 78 -11.64 -45.95 -11.02
CA THR A 78 -12.59 -44.86 -11.22
C THR A 78 -12.58 -43.88 -10.05
N VAL A 79 -12.31 -44.33 -8.81
CA VAL A 79 -12.18 -43.46 -7.63
C VAL A 79 -10.91 -42.59 -7.70
N GLU A 80 -9.80 -43.10 -8.25
CA GLU A 80 -8.60 -42.31 -8.52
C GLU A 80 -8.90 -41.13 -9.47
N LYS A 81 -9.61 -41.41 -10.58
CA LYS A 81 -10.01 -40.37 -11.54
C LYS A 81 -10.91 -39.31 -10.91
N ALA A 82 -11.85 -39.71 -10.06
CA ALA A 82 -12.71 -38.80 -9.32
C ALA A 82 -11.91 -37.90 -8.36
N TRP A 83 -10.89 -38.44 -7.68
CA TRP A 83 -10.01 -37.65 -6.82
C TRP A 83 -9.16 -36.68 -7.65
N THR A 84 -8.52 -37.14 -8.73
CA THR A 84 -7.71 -36.31 -9.62
C THR A 84 -8.53 -35.18 -10.27
N ALA A 85 -9.84 -35.36 -10.47
CA ALA A 85 -10.72 -34.31 -10.97
C ALA A 85 -10.76 -33.06 -10.07
N VAL A 86 -10.53 -33.20 -8.76
CA VAL A 86 -10.44 -32.05 -7.83
C VAL A 86 -9.21 -31.20 -8.16
N MET A 87 -8.08 -31.82 -8.52
CA MET A 87 -6.89 -31.08 -8.95
C MET A 87 -7.08 -30.41 -10.31
N VAL A 88 -7.85 -31.04 -11.21
CA VAL A 88 -8.22 -30.41 -12.49
C VAL A 88 -9.13 -29.20 -12.27
N GLU A 89 -10.03 -29.23 -11.29
CA GLU A 89 -10.84 -28.06 -10.92
C GLU A 89 -9.95 -26.90 -10.47
N ALA A 90 -9.03 -27.14 -9.53
CA ALA A 90 -8.15 -26.10 -9.00
C ALA A 90 -7.27 -25.44 -10.08
N GLU A 91 -6.77 -26.21 -11.05
CA GLU A 91 -6.03 -25.65 -12.19
C GLU A 91 -6.90 -24.77 -13.08
N ARG A 92 -8.14 -25.18 -13.36
CA ARG A 92 -9.06 -24.37 -14.18
C ARG A 92 -9.50 -23.10 -13.45
N VAL A 93 -9.68 -23.16 -12.13
CA VAL A 93 -9.94 -21.95 -11.32
C VAL A 93 -8.72 -21.03 -11.33
N SER A 94 -7.51 -21.59 -11.18
CA SER A 94 -6.26 -20.83 -11.30
C SER A 94 -6.17 -20.07 -12.62
N GLU A 95 -6.46 -20.73 -13.75
CA GLU A 95 -6.50 -20.08 -15.08
C GLU A 95 -7.45 -18.87 -15.12
N LEU A 96 -8.67 -19.00 -14.57
CA LEU A 96 -9.62 -17.89 -14.53
C LEU A 96 -9.13 -16.70 -13.68
N HIS A 97 -8.45 -16.96 -12.57
CA HIS A 97 -7.87 -15.90 -11.75
C HIS A 97 -6.65 -15.24 -12.43
N LEU A 98 -5.90 -15.98 -13.25
CA LEU A 98 -4.86 -15.40 -14.10
C LEU A 98 -5.45 -14.53 -15.22
N ASP A 99 -6.60 -14.90 -15.78
CA ASP A 99 -7.33 -14.07 -16.74
C ASP A 99 -7.83 -12.77 -16.10
N VAL A 100 -8.39 -12.84 -14.88
CA VAL A 100 -8.78 -11.64 -14.10
C VAL A 100 -7.58 -10.72 -13.90
N LYS A 101 -6.45 -11.28 -13.45
CA LYS A 101 -5.19 -10.53 -13.28
C LYS A 101 -4.75 -9.90 -14.61
N ALA A 102 -4.90 -10.61 -15.73
CA ALA A 102 -4.50 -10.13 -17.04
C ALA A 102 -5.39 -8.97 -17.49
N ALA A 103 -6.70 -9.05 -17.32
CA ALA A 103 -7.65 -7.98 -17.64
C ALA A 103 -7.38 -6.72 -16.79
N LEU A 104 -7.22 -6.88 -15.46
CA LEU A 104 -6.88 -5.76 -14.57
C LEU A 104 -5.60 -5.02 -14.99
N MET A 105 -4.59 -5.75 -15.45
CA MET A 105 -3.28 -5.16 -15.75
C MET A 105 -3.12 -4.69 -17.19
N ASN A 106 -3.62 -5.44 -18.15
CA ASN A 106 -3.38 -5.17 -19.57
C ASN A 106 -4.47 -4.28 -20.16
N GLU A 107 -5.65 -4.23 -19.53
CA GLU A 107 -6.77 -3.41 -19.96
C GLU A 107 -6.97 -2.25 -19.00
N ASP A 108 -7.42 -2.50 -17.76
CA ASP A 108 -7.85 -1.43 -16.85
C ASP A 108 -6.69 -0.51 -16.43
N PHE A 109 -5.57 -1.10 -15.98
CA PHE A 109 -4.37 -0.36 -15.58
C PHE A 109 -3.77 0.43 -16.75
N GLU A 110 -3.58 -0.20 -17.92
CA GLU A 110 -3.02 0.50 -19.09
C GLU A 110 -3.98 1.57 -19.62
N LYS A 111 -5.30 1.38 -19.51
CA LYS A 111 -6.29 2.40 -19.85
C LYS A 111 -6.14 3.65 -18.96
N ILE A 112 -5.98 3.48 -17.65
CA ILE A 112 -5.71 4.62 -16.73
C ILE A 112 -4.38 5.29 -17.07
N LYS A 113 -3.32 4.50 -17.29
CA LYS A 113 -1.98 5.00 -17.61
C LYS A 113 -1.94 5.82 -18.89
N ASN A 114 -2.62 5.33 -19.94
CA ASN A 114 -2.73 6.03 -21.21
C ASN A 114 -3.54 7.32 -21.07
N TRP A 115 -4.69 7.25 -20.39
CA TRP A 115 -5.50 8.44 -20.12
C TRP A 115 -4.75 9.49 -19.30
N GLN A 116 -4.02 9.08 -18.25
CA GLN A 116 -3.20 9.99 -17.43
C GLN A 116 -2.12 10.68 -18.28
N LYS A 117 -1.47 9.95 -19.18
CA LYS A 117 -0.46 10.50 -20.10
C LYS A 117 -1.04 11.49 -21.10
N GLU A 118 -2.26 11.26 -21.58
CA GLU A 118 -2.96 12.14 -22.51
C GLU A 118 -3.58 13.37 -21.84
N ALA A 119 -4.00 13.25 -20.57
CA ALA A 119 -4.65 14.32 -19.83
C ALA A 119 -3.66 15.29 -19.16
N PHE A 120 -2.46 14.82 -18.79
CA PHE A 120 -1.50 15.59 -17.99
C PHE A 120 -0.13 15.70 -18.67
N HIS A 121 0.28 16.93 -18.99
CA HIS A 121 1.53 17.17 -19.73
C HIS A 121 2.59 17.83 -18.83
N LYS A 122 3.63 17.07 -18.48
CA LYS A 122 4.75 17.56 -17.65
C LYS A 122 5.50 18.71 -18.34
N GLN A 123 5.86 19.73 -17.57
CA GLN A 123 6.68 20.84 -18.04
C GLN A 123 8.17 20.66 -17.67
N MET A 124 9.06 21.30 -18.45
CA MET A 124 10.52 21.27 -18.22
C MET A 124 10.94 21.76 -16.82
N MET A 125 10.17 22.68 -16.23
CA MET A 125 10.47 23.31 -14.93
C MET A 125 9.70 22.67 -13.76
N GLY A 126 9.14 21.46 -13.97
CA GLY A 126 8.26 20.80 -13.01
C GLY A 126 6.80 21.26 -13.10
N GLY A 127 5.88 20.44 -12.57
CA GLY A 127 4.44 20.65 -12.65
C GLY A 127 3.82 20.26 -14.00
N PHE A 128 2.50 20.40 -14.08
CA PHE A 128 1.71 20.11 -15.29
C PHE A 128 1.31 21.39 -16.02
N LYS A 129 1.23 21.29 -17.35
CA LYS A 129 0.79 22.38 -18.22
C LYS A 129 -0.61 22.85 -17.85
N GLU A 130 -1.52 21.91 -17.58
CA GLU A 130 -2.91 22.15 -17.23
C GLU A 130 -3.03 22.95 -15.91
N THR A 131 -2.23 22.59 -14.90
CA THR A 131 -2.14 23.30 -13.62
C THR A 131 -1.66 24.74 -13.80
N LYS A 132 -0.63 24.93 -14.63
CA LYS A 132 -0.10 26.27 -14.93
C LYS A 132 -1.11 27.12 -15.70
N GLU A 133 -1.80 26.55 -16.69
CA GLU A 133 -2.82 27.25 -17.46
C GLU A 133 -3.97 27.74 -16.56
N ALA A 134 -4.40 26.92 -15.61
CA ALA A 134 -5.41 27.31 -14.61
C ALA A 134 -4.90 28.42 -13.66
N GLU A 135 -3.68 28.28 -13.13
CA GLU A 135 -3.06 29.29 -12.26
C GLU A 135 -2.91 30.64 -12.98
N ASP A 136 -2.38 30.64 -14.20
CA ASP A 136 -2.22 31.85 -15.01
C ASP A 136 -3.58 32.47 -15.38
N GLY A 137 -4.59 31.63 -15.66
CA GLY A 137 -5.98 32.05 -15.90
C GLY A 137 -6.57 32.80 -14.71
N PHE A 138 -6.56 32.20 -13.52
CA PHE A 138 -7.07 32.83 -12.31
C PHE A 138 -6.29 34.09 -11.93
N ARG A 139 -4.95 34.05 -12.02
CA ARG A 139 -4.12 35.22 -11.75
C ARG A 139 -4.45 36.37 -12.69
N LYS A 140 -4.68 36.09 -13.98
CA LYS A 140 -5.09 37.10 -14.97
C LYS A 140 -6.47 37.68 -14.66
N ALA A 141 -7.44 36.84 -14.28
CA ALA A 141 -8.79 37.26 -13.92
C ALA A 141 -8.83 38.10 -12.64
N GLN A 142 -8.05 37.73 -11.61
CA GLN A 142 -8.08 38.36 -10.29
C GLN A 142 -7.21 39.61 -10.17
N LYS A 143 -6.12 39.72 -10.96
CA LYS A 143 -5.14 40.82 -10.84
C LYS A 143 -5.74 42.24 -10.90
N PRO A 144 -6.69 42.58 -11.79
CA PRO A 144 -7.27 43.92 -11.83
C PRO A 144 -8.05 44.27 -10.56
N TRP A 145 -8.83 43.33 -10.04
CA TRP A 145 -9.64 43.50 -8.84
C TRP A 145 -8.76 43.58 -7.58
N ALA A 146 -7.77 42.69 -7.46
CA ALA A 146 -6.82 42.71 -6.35
C ALA A 146 -6.01 44.02 -6.28
N LYS A 147 -5.69 44.63 -7.43
CA LYS A 147 -5.05 45.95 -7.46
C LYS A 147 -5.95 47.04 -6.89
N LYS A 148 -7.23 47.07 -7.26
CA LYS A 148 -8.22 48.02 -6.73
C LYS A 148 -8.49 47.78 -5.24
N LEU A 149 -8.55 46.52 -4.79
CA LEU A 149 -8.69 46.19 -3.37
C LEU A 149 -7.52 46.76 -2.55
N LYS A 150 -6.29 46.65 -3.06
CA LYS A 150 -5.12 47.27 -2.41
C LYS A 150 -5.22 48.79 -2.29
N GLU A 151 -5.81 49.46 -3.29
CA GLU A 151 -6.07 50.91 -3.25
C GLU A 151 -7.13 51.25 -2.18
N VAL A 152 -8.19 50.44 -2.07
CA VAL A 152 -9.22 50.54 -1.02
C VAL A 152 -8.62 50.36 0.37
N GLU A 153 -7.76 49.35 0.58
CA GLU A 153 -7.08 49.12 1.86
C GLU A 153 -6.18 50.29 2.27
N ALA A 154 -5.45 50.87 1.31
CA ALA A 154 -4.62 52.04 1.54
C ALA A 154 -5.48 53.27 1.92
N ALA A 155 -6.59 53.50 1.22
CA ALA A 155 -7.51 54.60 1.50
C ALA A 155 -8.21 54.42 2.86
N LYS A 156 -8.63 53.19 3.21
CA LYS A 156 -9.17 52.82 4.52
C LYS A 156 -8.19 53.15 5.64
N LYS A 157 -6.93 52.74 5.48
CA LYS A 157 -5.86 53.03 6.47
C LYS A 157 -5.62 54.52 6.64
N ALA A 158 -5.61 55.28 5.53
CA ALA A 158 -5.46 56.74 5.57
C ALA A 158 -6.64 57.43 6.28
N TYR A 159 -7.88 57.02 5.98
CA TYR A 159 -9.09 57.53 6.64
C TYR A 159 -9.09 57.22 8.15
N HIS A 160 -8.77 55.99 8.53
CA HIS A 160 -8.67 55.61 9.95
C HIS A 160 -7.58 56.40 10.69
N ALA A 161 -6.44 56.66 10.04
CA ALA A 161 -5.37 57.47 10.60
C ALA A 161 -5.80 58.94 10.80
N ALA A 162 -6.49 59.53 9.81
CA ALA A 162 -7.04 60.88 9.91
C ALA A 162 -8.06 60.99 11.06
N CYS A 163 -8.97 60.02 11.19
CA CYS A 163 -9.94 59.97 12.30
C CYS A 163 -9.25 59.89 13.67
N LYS A 164 -8.16 59.12 13.77
CA LYS A 164 -7.38 59.02 15.00
C LYS A 164 -6.68 60.34 15.34
N GLU A 165 -6.07 61.01 14.37
CA GLU A 165 -5.41 62.31 14.58
C GLU A 165 -6.43 63.42 14.92
N GLU A 166 -7.61 63.40 14.31
CA GLU A 166 -8.71 64.32 14.67
C GLU A 166 -9.11 64.16 16.13
N LYS A 167 -9.37 62.92 16.59
CA LYS A 167 -9.68 62.64 18.00
C LYS A 167 -8.57 63.12 18.95
N LEU A 168 -7.30 62.92 18.57
CA LEU A 168 -6.15 63.40 19.34
C LEU A 168 -6.08 64.93 19.36
N ALA A 169 -6.37 65.61 18.25
CA ALA A 169 -6.39 67.07 18.16
C ALA A 169 -7.52 67.66 19.02
N ILE A 170 -8.72 67.08 18.97
CA ILE A 170 -9.88 67.48 19.80
C ILE A 170 -9.56 67.29 21.29
N SER A 171 -9.01 66.14 21.67
CA SER A 171 -8.63 65.87 23.06
C SER A 171 -7.56 66.85 23.56
N ARG A 172 -6.55 67.17 22.74
CA ARG A 172 -5.53 68.18 23.09
C ARG A 172 -6.12 69.57 23.25
N GLU A 173 -6.99 70.00 22.34
CA GLU A 173 -7.69 71.29 22.43
C GLU A 173 -8.54 71.39 23.71
N SER A 174 -9.29 70.33 24.02
CA SER A 174 -10.11 70.25 25.23
C SER A 174 -9.27 70.26 26.51
N ASN A 175 -8.18 69.49 26.56
CA ASN A 175 -7.33 69.38 27.75
C ASN A 175 -6.56 70.68 28.00
N SER A 176 -6.15 71.39 26.94
CA SER A 176 -5.47 72.68 27.06
C SER A 176 -6.36 73.79 27.61
N LYS A 177 -7.70 73.70 27.49
CA LYS A 177 -8.63 74.66 28.12
C LYS A 177 -8.62 74.60 29.66
N ALA A 178 -8.11 73.53 30.26
CA ALA A 178 -7.95 73.41 31.70
C ALA A 178 -6.64 74.05 32.22
N ASP A 179 -5.73 74.49 31.33
CA ASP A 179 -4.46 75.11 31.69
C ASP A 179 -4.65 76.63 31.91
N PRO A 180 -4.40 77.16 33.14
CA PRO A 180 -4.53 78.59 33.43
C PRO A 180 -3.54 79.48 32.67
N SER A 181 -2.47 78.91 32.11
CA SER A 181 -1.42 79.63 31.37
C SER A 181 -1.68 79.76 29.87
N LEU A 182 -2.82 79.25 29.38
CA LEU A 182 -3.13 79.19 27.97
C LEU A 182 -3.41 80.58 27.40
N ASN A 183 -2.61 81.01 26.41
CA ASN A 183 -2.83 82.29 25.75
C ASN A 183 -3.81 82.15 24.56
N PRO A 184 -4.47 83.25 24.13
CA PRO A 184 -5.45 83.21 23.03
C PRO A 184 -4.89 82.71 21.70
N GLU A 185 -3.60 82.93 21.46
CA GLU A 185 -2.92 82.54 20.21
C GLU A 185 -2.65 81.02 20.16
N GLN A 186 -2.29 80.42 21.29
CA GLN A 186 -2.15 78.97 21.48
C GLN A 186 -3.49 78.26 21.35
N LEU A 187 -4.55 78.81 21.95
CA LEU A 187 -5.91 78.27 21.81
C LEU A 187 -6.36 78.29 20.34
N LYS A 188 -6.16 79.41 19.65
CA LYS A 188 -6.49 79.54 18.23
C LYS A 188 -5.71 78.53 17.37
N LYS A 189 -4.42 78.34 17.64
CA LYS A 189 -3.60 77.33 16.95
C LYS A 189 -4.11 75.89 17.14
N LEU A 190 -4.61 75.56 18.33
CA LEU A 190 -5.21 74.25 18.61
C LEU A 190 -6.55 74.08 17.87
N GLN A 191 -7.38 75.13 17.83
CA GLN A 191 -8.64 75.14 17.07
C GLN A 191 -8.39 75.01 15.56
N ASP A 192 -7.42 75.75 15.01
CA ASP A 192 -7.02 75.64 13.60
C ASP A 192 -6.51 74.22 13.28
N LYS A 193 -5.80 73.59 14.23
CA LYS A 193 -5.36 72.19 14.08
C LYS A 193 -6.56 71.22 14.04
N VAL A 194 -7.56 71.40 14.90
CA VAL A 194 -8.80 70.59 14.89
C VAL A 194 -9.53 70.75 13.55
N GLU A 195 -9.71 71.99 13.08
CA GLU A 195 -10.39 72.25 11.80
C GLU A 195 -9.63 71.64 10.61
N LYS A 196 -8.30 71.72 10.62
CA LYS A 196 -7.47 71.04 9.62
C LYS A 196 -7.64 69.53 9.64
N CYS A 197 -7.73 68.91 10.83
CA CYS A 197 -7.94 67.47 10.94
C CYS A 197 -9.34 67.07 10.45
N LYS A 198 -10.38 67.87 10.75
CA LYS A 198 -11.74 67.66 10.20
C LYS A 198 -11.76 67.65 8.68
N GLN A 199 -11.11 68.63 8.05
CA GLN A 199 -11.00 68.68 6.59
C GLN A 199 -10.22 67.49 6.02
N ASP A 200 -9.18 67.02 6.73
CA ASP A 200 -8.42 65.83 6.31
C ASP A 200 -9.25 64.55 6.41
N VAL A 201 -10.07 64.40 7.45
CA VAL A 201 -11.02 63.29 7.61
C VAL A 201 -12.03 63.28 6.46
N LEU A 202 -12.63 64.42 6.11
CA LEU A 202 -13.56 64.50 4.98
C LEU A 202 -12.88 64.12 3.66
N ARG A 203 -11.70 64.68 3.40
CA ARG A 203 -10.91 64.40 2.19
C ARG A 203 -10.51 62.93 2.07
N THR A 204 -10.09 62.30 3.16
CA THR A 204 -9.71 60.88 3.17
C THR A 204 -10.93 59.97 3.08
N LYS A 205 -12.07 60.37 3.66
CA LYS A 205 -13.36 59.69 3.51
C LYS A 205 -13.82 59.67 2.05
N GLU A 206 -13.83 60.80 1.36
CA GLU A 206 -14.21 60.89 -0.05
C GLU A 206 -13.32 60.01 -0.95
N LYS A 207 -12.01 59.97 -0.67
CA LYS A 207 -11.08 59.07 -1.37
C LYS A 207 -11.39 57.60 -1.11
N TYR A 208 -11.70 57.24 0.14
CA TYR A 208 -12.06 55.87 0.52
C TYR A 208 -13.37 55.44 -0.16
N GLU A 209 -14.42 56.26 -0.09
CA GLU A 209 -15.71 56.01 -0.77
C GLU A 209 -15.56 55.91 -2.29
N LYS A 210 -14.72 56.77 -2.90
CA LYS A 210 -14.41 56.68 -4.33
C LYS A 210 -13.73 55.35 -4.68
N SER A 211 -12.73 54.92 -3.90
CA SER A 211 -12.03 53.65 -4.13
C SER A 211 -12.97 52.44 -3.99
N LEU A 212 -13.90 52.47 -3.02
CA LEU A 212 -14.92 51.44 -2.86
C LEU A 212 -15.84 51.36 -4.08
N LYS A 213 -16.37 52.50 -4.52
CA LYS A 213 -17.24 52.57 -5.71
C LYS A 213 -16.53 52.04 -6.97
N GLU A 214 -15.25 52.36 -7.14
CA GLU A 214 -14.45 51.87 -8.26
C GLU A 214 -14.14 50.36 -8.17
N LEU A 215 -14.09 49.79 -6.97
CA LEU A 215 -13.97 48.34 -6.74
C LEU A 215 -15.29 47.64 -7.07
N ASP A 216 -16.41 48.14 -6.54
CA ASP A 216 -17.75 47.62 -6.77
C ASP A 216 -18.09 47.57 -8.26
N GLN A 217 -17.76 48.64 -9.01
CA GLN A 217 -17.95 48.69 -10.46
C GLN A 217 -17.12 47.66 -11.23
N SER A 218 -15.99 47.21 -10.69
CA SER A 218 -15.14 46.19 -11.32
C SER A 218 -15.48 44.76 -10.92
N THR A 219 -16.30 44.59 -9.87
CA THR A 219 -16.60 43.29 -9.27
C THR A 219 -17.39 42.36 -10.22
N PRO A 220 -18.39 42.82 -11.00
CA PRO A 220 -19.08 41.95 -11.95
C PRO A 220 -18.14 41.32 -12.99
N GLN A 221 -17.24 42.11 -13.58
CA GLN A 221 -16.27 41.60 -14.55
C GLN A 221 -15.24 40.66 -13.90
N TYR A 222 -14.88 40.92 -12.64
CA TYR A 222 -14.03 40.01 -11.86
C TYR A 222 -14.71 38.66 -11.68
N MET A 223 -15.97 38.64 -11.24
CA MET A 223 -16.75 37.42 -11.05
C MET A 223 -16.88 36.63 -12.34
N GLU A 224 -17.30 37.28 -13.43
CA GLU A 224 -17.44 36.65 -14.75
C GLU A 224 -16.13 35.98 -15.22
N ASN A 225 -15.00 36.68 -15.10
CA ASN A 225 -13.71 36.13 -15.51
C ASN A 225 -13.24 34.97 -14.62
N MET A 226 -13.48 35.04 -13.31
CA MET A 226 -13.14 33.96 -12.38
C MET A 226 -14.01 32.72 -12.63
N GLU A 227 -15.32 32.90 -12.84
CA GLU A 227 -16.26 31.83 -13.15
C GLU A 227 -15.90 31.16 -14.48
N GLN A 228 -15.49 31.91 -15.50
CA GLN A 228 -15.06 31.35 -16.78
C GLN A 228 -13.87 30.39 -16.61
N VAL A 229 -12.85 30.78 -15.83
CA VAL A 229 -11.69 29.90 -15.57
C VAL A 229 -12.09 28.72 -14.68
N PHE A 230 -12.93 28.96 -13.67
CA PHE A 230 -13.42 27.91 -12.79
C PHE A 230 -14.21 26.84 -13.55
N GLU A 231 -15.05 27.24 -14.50
CA GLU A 231 -15.84 26.32 -15.32
C GLU A 231 -14.96 25.45 -16.23
N GLN A 232 -13.85 26.00 -16.74
CA GLN A 232 -12.85 25.19 -17.47
C GLN A 232 -12.23 24.12 -16.55
N CYS A 233 -11.91 24.47 -15.31
CA CYS A 233 -11.42 23.51 -14.30
C CYS A 233 -12.48 22.46 -13.93
N GLN A 234 -13.76 22.83 -13.90
CA GLN A 234 -14.87 21.91 -13.66
C GLN A 234 -15.04 20.92 -14.81
N GLN A 235 -14.96 21.37 -16.06
CA GLN A 235 -15.04 20.50 -17.24
C GLN A 235 -13.85 19.54 -17.32
N PHE A 236 -12.66 19.98 -16.94
CA PHE A 236 -11.50 19.09 -16.85
C PHE A 236 -11.70 18.01 -15.77
N GLU A 237 -12.19 18.38 -14.59
CA GLU A 237 -12.49 17.44 -13.52
C GLU A 237 -13.64 16.48 -13.89
N GLU A 238 -14.66 16.95 -14.60
CA GLU A 238 -15.78 16.12 -15.06
C GLU A 238 -15.29 14.97 -15.95
N LYS A 239 -14.34 15.23 -16.84
CA LYS A 239 -13.72 14.19 -17.68
C LYS A 239 -13.08 13.09 -16.83
N ARG A 240 -12.32 13.47 -15.80
CA ARG A 240 -11.70 12.54 -14.85
C ARG A 240 -12.75 11.73 -14.10
N LEU A 241 -13.77 12.38 -13.55
CA LEU A 241 -14.83 11.72 -12.77
C LEU A 241 -15.61 10.69 -13.60
N ARG A 242 -15.98 11.05 -14.83
CA ARG A 242 -16.66 10.13 -15.76
C ARG A 242 -15.75 8.97 -16.16
N PHE A 243 -14.47 9.26 -16.44
CA PHE A 243 -13.47 8.25 -16.75
C PHE A 243 -13.27 7.24 -15.59
N PHE A 244 -13.15 7.73 -14.35
CA PHE A 244 -13.04 6.87 -13.17
C PHE A 244 -14.26 5.97 -13.04
N ARG A 245 -15.47 6.51 -13.22
CA ARG A 245 -16.70 5.71 -13.19
C ARG A 245 -16.71 4.63 -14.27
N GLU A 246 -16.26 4.95 -15.48
CA GLU A 246 -16.17 4.00 -16.59
C GLU A 246 -15.22 2.84 -16.25
N VAL A 247 -13.98 3.15 -15.84
CA VAL A 247 -12.98 2.13 -15.50
C VAL A 247 -13.44 1.28 -14.32
N LEU A 248 -14.02 1.88 -13.27
CA LEU A 248 -14.49 1.11 -12.11
C LEU A 248 -15.62 0.12 -12.47
N LEU A 249 -16.45 0.44 -13.47
CA LEU A 249 -17.45 -0.48 -13.99
C LEU A 249 -16.84 -1.60 -14.85
N GLU A 250 -15.72 -1.34 -15.53
CA GLU A 250 -14.97 -2.36 -16.28
C GLU A 250 -14.24 -3.31 -15.33
N VAL A 251 -13.54 -2.77 -14.34
CA VAL A 251 -12.91 -3.53 -13.24
C VAL A 251 -13.93 -4.46 -12.58
N GLN A 252 -15.13 -3.97 -12.25
CA GLN A 252 -16.17 -4.82 -11.66
C GLN A 252 -16.53 -6.00 -12.56
N LYS A 253 -16.63 -5.81 -13.89
CA LYS A 253 -16.92 -6.89 -14.83
C LYS A 253 -15.78 -7.91 -14.90
N HIS A 254 -14.53 -7.44 -14.92
CA HIS A 254 -13.36 -8.33 -14.96
C HIS A 254 -13.22 -9.17 -13.68
N LEU A 255 -13.67 -8.64 -12.54
CA LEU A 255 -13.66 -9.36 -11.26
C LEU A 255 -14.83 -10.35 -11.11
N ASP A 256 -15.93 -10.18 -11.86
CA ASP A 256 -17.18 -10.92 -11.63
C ASP A 256 -17.22 -12.28 -12.37
N LEU A 257 -16.59 -13.29 -11.76
CA LEU A 257 -16.62 -14.66 -12.24
C LEU A 257 -18.01 -15.32 -12.20
N SER A 258 -18.99 -14.75 -11.48
CA SER A 258 -20.34 -15.34 -11.36
C SER A 258 -21.12 -15.31 -12.68
N THR A 259 -20.77 -14.36 -13.54
CA THR A 259 -21.34 -14.18 -14.88
C THR A 259 -20.67 -15.06 -15.93
N VAL A 260 -19.48 -15.60 -15.63
CA VAL A 260 -18.67 -16.37 -16.56
C VAL A 260 -19.16 -17.82 -16.59
N ALA A 261 -19.63 -18.26 -17.76
CA ALA A 261 -20.16 -19.62 -17.92
C ALA A 261 -19.11 -20.71 -17.69
N SER A 262 -17.84 -20.47 -18.02
CA SER A 262 -16.74 -21.42 -17.76
C SER A 262 -16.56 -21.70 -16.27
N TYR A 263 -16.74 -20.70 -15.41
CA TYR A 263 -16.66 -20.89 -13.95
C TYR A 263 -17.72 -21.89 -13.45
N LYS A 264 -18.97 -21.76 -13.90
CA LYS A 264 -20.04 -22.73 -13.58
C LYS A 264 -19.77 -24.12 -14.16
N ASN A 265 -19.22 -24.18 -15.38
CA ASN A 265 -18.92 -25.44 -16.04
C ASN A 265 -17.83 -26.25 -15.31
N ILE A 266 -16.84 -25.58 -14.69
CA ILE A 266 -15.80 -26.23 -13.90
C ILE A 266 -16.42 -27.16 -12.83
N TYR A 267 -17.34 -26.63 -12.03
CA TYR A 267 -17.98 -27.40 -10.95
C TYR A 267 -18.95 -28.46 -11.46
N ARG A 268 -19.61 -28.22 -12.60
CA ARG A 268 -20.46 -29.24 -13.24
C ARG A 268 -19.63 -30.43 -13.72
N ASP A 269 -18.47 -30.15 -14.35
CA ASP A 269 -17.59 -31.20 -14.86
C ASP A 269 -16.93 -31.98 -13.70
N LEU A 270 -16.60 -31.29 -12.59
CA LEU A 270 -16.13 -31.91 -11.35
C LEU A 270 -17.18 -32.86 -10.77
N GLU A 271 -18.43 -32.40 -10.62
CA GLU A 271 -19.53 -33.21 -10.10
C GLU A 271 -19.75 -34.46 -10.96
N GLN A 272 -19.72 -34.31 -12.28
CA GLN A 272 -19.85 -35.44 -13.21
C GLN A 272 -18.71 -36.45 -13.05
N SER A 273 -17.48 -35.98 -12.89
CA SER A 273 -16.30 -36.85 -12.70
C SER A 273 -16.38 -37.65 -11.40
N ILE A 274 -16.86 -37.02 -10.32
CA ILE A 274 -17.04 -37.69 -9.03
C ILE A 274 -18.16 -38.74 -9.12
N LYS A 275 -19.29 -38.41 -9.75
CA LYS A 275 -20.41 -39.35 -9.94
C LYS A 275 -20.06 -40.55 -10.83
N ALA A 276 -19.03 -40.43 -11.66
CA ALA A 276 -18.56 -41.51 -12.52
C ALA A 276 -17.72 -42.55 -11.75
N ALA A 277 -17.40 -42.34 -10.47
CA ALA A 277 -16.75 -43.35 -9.65
C ALA A 277 -17.68 -44.55 -9.39
N ASP A 278 -17.23 -45.75 -9.76
CA ASP A 278 -17.97 -47.01 -9.61
C ASP A 278 -17.15 -48.01 -8.79
N ALA A 279 -17.54 -48.16 -7.52
CA ALA A 279 -16.90 -49.10 -6.61
C ALA A 279 -16.99 -50.57 -7.08
N VAL A 280 -18.08 -50.94 -7.78
CA VAL A 280 -18.26 -52.31 -8.28
C VAL A 280 -17.32 -52.57 -9.45
N GLU A 281 -17.11 -51.59 -10.32
CA GLU A 281 -16.12 -51.66 -11.40
C GLU A 281 -14.70 -51.84 -10.84
N ASP A 282 -14.31 -51.01 -9.88
CA ASP A 282 -12.97 -51.05 -9.29
C ASP A 282 -12.70 -52.39 -8.56
N LEU A 283 -13.68 -52.88 -7.78
CA LEU A 283 -13.59 -54.19 -7.12
C LEU A 283 -13.54 -55.35 -8.12
N ARG A 284 -14.27 -55.24 -9.24
CA ARG A 284 -14.25 -56.26 -10.30
C ARG A 284 -12.87 -56.31 -10.96
N TRP A 285 -12.27 -55.16 -11.25
CA TRP A 285 -10.90 -55.08 -11.77
C TRP A 285 -9.90 -55.71 -10.80
N PHE A 286 -9.94 -55.35 -9.51
CA PHE A 286 -9.01 -55.92 -8.53
C PHE A 286 -9.16 -57.43 -8.39
N LYS A 287 -10.40 -57.95 -8.34
CA LYS A 287 -10.67 -59.40 -8.27
C LYS A 287 -10.07 -60.15 -9.47
N ALA A 288 -10.14 -59.57 -10.67
CA ALA A 288 -9.62 -60.18 -11.89
C ALA A 288 -8.08 -60.13 -11.97
N ASN A 289 -7.48 -59.04 -11.53
CA ASN A 289 -6.05 -58.76 -11.73
C ASN A 289 -5.15 -59.14 -10.54
N HIS A 290 -5.71 -59.19 -9.33
CA HIS A 290 -4.98 -59.42 -8.08
C HIS A 290 -5.68 -60.41 -7.13
N GLY A 291 -6.82 -60.97 -7.52
CA GLY A 291 -7.66 -61.81 -6.67
C GLY A 291 -8.02 -63.16 -7.29
N PRO A 292 -9.09 -63.81 -6.79
CA PRO A 292 -9.53 -65.13 -7.25
C PRO A 292 -9.90 -65.24 -8.75
N GLY A 293 -9.99 -64.13 -9.48
CA GLY A 293 -10.23 -64.12 -10.91
C GLY A 293 -8.96 -64.34 -11.75
N MET A 294 -7.77 -64.30 -11.15
CA MET A 294 -6.52 -64.61 -11.85
C MET A 294 -6.48 -66.08 -12.26
N SER A 295 -5.94 -66.36 -13.45
CA SER A 295 -5.73 -67.73 -13.90
C SER A 295 -4.74 -68.46 -12.98
N MET A 296 -5.07 -69.69 -12.57
CA MET A 296 -4.19 -70.56 -11.81
C MET A 296 -3.96 -71.86 -12.56
N ASN A 297 -2.69 -72.21 -12.74
CA ASN A 297 -2.30 -73.53 -13.22
C ASN A 297 -2.24 -74.47 -12.01
N TRP A 298 -3.39 -75.03 -11.65
CA TRP A 298 -3.49 -75.99 -10.55
C TRP A 298 -2.59 -77.20 -10.82
N PRO A 299 -1.96 -77.79 -9.78
CA PRO A 299 -1.15 -78.97 -9.95
C PRO A 299 -1.93 -80.09 -10.64
N GLN A 300 -1.39 -80.59 -11.74
CA GLN A 300 -1.90 -81.75 -12.47
C GLN A 300 -0.85 -82.85 -12.44
N PHE A 301 -1.25 -84.07 -12.80
CA PHE A 301 -0.31 -85.17 -12.91
C PHE A 301 0.76 -84.84 -13.97
N GLU A 302 2.02 -84.91 -13.57
CA GLU A 302 3.18 -84.71 -14.46
C GLU A 302 3.85 -86.08 -14.70
N GLU A 303 3.98 -86.48 -15.97
CA GLU A 303 4.70 -87.72 -16.31
C GLU A 303 6.20 -87.57 -16.05
N TRP A 304 6.76 -88.51 -15.31
CA TRP A 304 8.19 -88.56 -15.07
C TRP A 304 8.93 -88.93 -16.37
N SER A 305 9.86 -88.08 -16.81
CA SER A 305 10.75 -88.35 -17.94
C SER A 305 12.22 -88.16 -17.54
N ALA A 306 13.12 -88.96 -18.13
CA ALA A 306 14.56 -88.89 -17.83
C ALA A 306 15.20 -87.52 -18.15
N ASP A 307 14.55 -86.71 -18.98
CA ASP A 307 14.97 -85.34 -19.33
C ASP A 307 14.60 -84.29 -18.25
N MET A 308 13.75 -84.61 -17.26
CA MET A 308 13.36 -83.67 -16.18
C MET A 308 14.53 -83.25 -15.27
N ASN A 309 15.58 -84.06 -15.15
CA ASN A 309 16.77 -83.72 -14.37
C ASN A 309 17.55 -82.54 -14.97
N ARG A 310 17.34 -82.19 -16.25
CA ARG A 310 17.97 -81.03 -16.90
C ARG A 310 17.17 -79.73 -16.71
N THR A 311 15.84 -79.81 -16.59
CA THR A 311 14.95 -78.63 -16.50
C THR A 311 14.82 -78.08 -15.08
N LEU A 312 14.98 -78.90 -14.03
CA LEU A 312 14.97 -78.42 -12.64
C LEU A 312 16.13 -77.46 -12.30
N SER A 313 17.23 -77.51 -13.06
CA SER A 313 18.38 -76.60 -12.89
C SER A 313 18.22 -75.27 -13.63
N ARG A 314 17.18 -75.13 -14.47
CA ARG A 314 16.97 -73.95 -15.32
C ARG A 314 15.65 -73.27 -15.01
N ARG A 315 15.45 -72.91 -13.74
CA ARG A 315 14.42 -71.94 -13.35
C ARG A 315 14.83 -70.58 -13.92
N GLU A 316 14.23 -70.17 -15.04
CA GLU A 316 14.39 -68.83 -15.58
C GLU A 316 13.98 -67.81 -14.52
N LYS A 317 14.95 -66.99 -14.07
CA LYS A 317 14.69 -65.81 -13.25
C LYS A 317 13.91 -64.80 -14.09
N LYS A 318 12.59 -64.73 -13.94
CA LYS A 318 11.88 -63.46 -14.17
C LYS A 318 12.35 -62.48 -13.08
N LYS A 319 12.98 -61.38 -13.51
CA LYS A 319 13.36 -60.25 -12.65
C LYS A 319 12.14 -59.77 -11.86
N ALA A 320 12.20 -59.87 -10.53
CA ALA A 320 11.49 -58.95 -9.67
C ALA A 320 12.27 -57.63 -9.68
N ALA A 321 11.58 -56.52 -9.96
CA ALA A 321 12.09 -55.21 -9.61
C ALA A 321 11.95 -55.02 -8.10
N ASP A 322 12.94 -54.32 -7.54
CA ASP A 322 13.08 -53.82 -6.18
C ASP A 322 13.51 -54.78 -5.05
N GLY A 323 14.74 -54.51 -4.59
CA GLY A 323 15.04 -54.37 -3.16
C GLY A 323 15.41 -55.63 -2.39
N VAL A 324 16.68 -55.69 -1.96
CA VAL A 324 17.18 -56.08 -0.63
C VAL A 324 18.49 -56.87 -0.77
N THR A 325 19.59 -56.19 -0.44
CA THR A 325 20.94 -56.72 -0.27
C THR A 325 21.13 -57.24 1.16
N LEU A 326 21.67 -58.45 1.32
CA LEU A 326 22.22 -58.93 2.58
C LEU A 326 23.67 -59.43 2.37
N THR A 327 24.52 -58.95 3.26
CA THR A 327 25.98 -59.02 3.35
C THR A 327 26.53 -60.43 3.62
N GLY A 328 27.74 -60.72 3.13
CA GLY A 328 28.56 -61.85 3.56
C GLY A 328 29.96 -61.87 2.95
N VAL A 329 30.98 -61.77 3.81
CA VAL A 329 32.39 -61.49 3.56
C VAL A 329 33.26 -62.77 3.74
N ASN A 330 34.23 -63.04 2.85
CA ASN A 330 35.67 -63.28 3.12
C ASN A 330 36.44 -64.14 2.07
N GLN A 331 37.61 -63.60 1.67
CA GLN A 331 38.96 -64.22 1.55
C GLN A 331 39.20 -65.35 0.51
N THR A 332 40.32 -65.52 -0.21
CA THR A 332 41.69 -64.95 -0.26
C THR A 332 42.42 -65.62 -1.44
N GLY A 333 43.47 -64.99 -1.99
CA GLY A 333 44.69 -65.73 -2.37
C GLY A 333 45.11 -65.76 -3.84
N ASP A 334 46.17 -65.01 -4.12
CA ASP A 334 47.35 -65.36 -4.93
C ASP A 334 47.33 -65.32 -6.48
N GLN A 335 47.95 -64.24 -6.97
CA GLN A 335 48.83 -64.15 -8.15
C GLN A 335 50.10 -65.03 -7.96
N PRO A 336 50.93 -65.40 -9.00
CA PRO A 336 51.47 -64.42 -9.96
C PRO A 336 51.98 -64.87 -11.37
N LEU A 337 52.26 -63.84 -12.20
CA LEU A 337 53.33 -63.69 -13.23
C LEU A 337 53.33 -64.55 -14.52
N HIS A 338 53.26 -63.94 -15.73
CA HIS A 338 54.42 -63.46 -16.54
C HIS A 338 54.03 -63.03 -17.98
N ASP A 339 54.64 -61.90 -18.38
CA ASP A 339 55.17 -61.48 -19.69
C ASP A 339 54.36 -61.06 -20.95
N LYS A 340 54.96 -60.01 -21.54
CA LYS A 340 54.63 -59.16 -22.68
C LYS A 340 54.87 -59.83 -24.04
N HIS A 341 54.18 -59.37 -25.09
CA HIS A 341 54.81 -58.79 -26.31
C HIS A 341 53.78 -58.15 -27.28
N SER A 342 54.17 -56.99 -27.83
CA SER A 342 53.61 -56.20 -28.95
C SER A 342 53.51 -57.01 -30.27
N SER A 343 52.86 -56.65 -31.39
CA SER A 343 52.23 -55.44 -31.99
C SER A 343 51.70 -55.84 -33.39
N ASN A 344 50.61 -55.24 -33.89
CA ASN A 344 50.46 -54.57 -35.22
C ASN A 344 49.02 -54.57 -35.81
N LEU A 345 48.50 -53.34 -36.04
CA LEU A 345 47.95 -52.74 -37.29
C LEU A 345 46.89 -53.55 -38.08
N SER A 346 45.71 -53.06 -38.53
CA SER A 346 45.32 -51.74 -39.05
C SER A 346 43.77 -51.58 -39.17
N VAL A 347 43.36 -50.32 -39.33
CA VAL A 347 42.03 -49.63 -39.46
C VAL A 347 41.28 -50.04 -40.77
N PRO A 348 39.94 -49.81 -41.00
CA PRO A 348 39.29 -48.49 -40.82
C PRO A 348 37.88 -47.86 -40.52
N SER A 349 37.93 -46.60 -40.05
CA SER A 349 37.02 -45.44 -40.28
C SER A 349 35.51 -45.43 -39.90
N ASN A 350 35.19 -44.72 -38.80
CA ASN A 350 34.24 -43.60 -38.54
C ASN A 350 32.95 -43.35 -39.37
N PRO A 351 31.95 -42.55 -38.88
CA PRO A 351 31.81 -41.89 -37.55
C PRO A 351 30.41 -41.97 -36.89
N ALA A 352 30.35 -41.64 -35.60
CA ALA A 352 29.13 -41.27 -34.86
C ALA A 352 29.39 -39.98 -34.06
N GLN A 353 28.40 -39.08 -34.02
CA GLN A 353 28.32 -37.88 -33.16
C GLN A 353 27.13 -38.03 -32.22
N SER A 354 27.35 -37.85 -30.91
CA SER A 354 26.43 -37.14 -30.00
C SER A 354 27.00 -37.03 -28.58
N ALA A 355 26.93 -35.80 -28.05
CA ALA A 355 27.37 -35.26 -26.75
C ALA A 355 26.67 -35.92 -25.54
N GLN A 356 27.39 -36.31 -24.48
CA GLN A 356 27.70 -35.58 -23.23
C GLN A 356 26.51 -35.24 -22.31
N SER A 357 26.57 -35.78 -21.08
CA SER A 357 25.76 -35.42 -19.91
C SER A 357 26.50 -35.83 -18.63
N GLN A 358 26.56 -34.97 -17.61
CA GLN A 358 26.90 -35.19 -16.18
C GLN A 358 26.55 -33.87 -15.40
N PRO A 359 26.39 -33.84 -14.06
CA PRO A 359 25.09 -33.94 -13.38
C PRO A 359 24.75 -32.80 -12.36
N SER A 360 23.63 -33.01 -11.62
CA SER A 360 22.93 -32.29 -10.51
C SER A 360 23.76 -31.46 -9.49
N TYR A 361 23.25 -30.51 -8.67
CA TYR A 361 22.03 -30.39 -7.85
C TYR A 361 21.89 -28.91 -7.34
N ASN A 362 20.67 -28.49 -6.91
CA ASN A 362 20.27 -27.20 -6.26
C ASN A 362 20.90 -26.97 -4.84
N PRO A 363 20.61 -25.90 -4.03
CA PRO A 363 19.92 -24.58 -4.20
C PRO A 363 20.57 -23.37 -3.44
N PHE A 364 20.09 -22.13 -3.72
CA PHE A 364 20.18 -20.88 -2.91
C PHE A 364 21.54 -20.38 -2.39
N GLU A 365 21.96 -19.18 -2.84
CA GLU A 365 22.47 -18.11 -1.97
C GLU A 365 22.51 -16.80 -2.76
N ASP A 366 22.01 -15.75 -2.12
CA ASP A 366 22.03 -14.37 -2.56
C ASP A 366 23.47 -13.82 -2.62
N GLU A 367 23.71 -12.84 -3.49
CA GLU A 367 24.19 -11.50 -3.12
C GLU A 367 24.84 -10.77 -4.31
N ASP A 368 24.73 -9.46 -4.18
CA ASP A 368 25.03 -8.41 -5.12
C ASP A 368 26.49 -8.28 -5.59
N ASP A 369 26.58 -7.50 -6.67
CA ASP A 369 27.66 -6.59 -7.06
C ASP A 369 28.39 -6.96 -8.36
N THR A 370 28.29 -6.06 -9.33
CA THR A 370 29.47 -5.54 -10.05
C THR A 370 29.09 -4.25 -10.77
N GLY A 371 29.41 -3.14 -10.12
CA GLY A 371 30.40 -2.17 -10.61
C GLY A 371 30.16 -1.46 -11.95
N SER A 372 30.02 -0.13 -11.85
CA SER A 372 30.65 0.77 -12.82
C SER A 372 31.42 1.88 -12.10
N THR A 373 32.73 1.85 -12.34
CA THR A 373 33.84 2.78 -12.05
C THR A 373 33.49 4.28 -12.11
N VAL A 374 34.17 5.12 -11.30
CA VAL A 374 35.25 6.06 -11.72
C VAL A 374 35.73 6.97 -10.56
N SER A 375 37.05 7.04 -10.42
CA SER A 375 37.95 8.09 -9.88
C SER A 375 38.13 8.35 -8.37
N GLU A 376 39.28 7.88 -7.90
CA GLU A 376 40.10 8.44 -6.83
C GLU A 376 40.59 9.87 -7.13
N LYS A 377 40.69 10.69 -6.08
CA LYS A 377 41.84 11.58 -5.80
C LYS A 377 41.84 11.92 -4.30
N GLU A 378 42.84 11.41 -3.59
CA GLU A 378 43.25 11.86 -2.26
C GLU A 378 44.08 13.15 -2.36
N ASP A 379 43.96 14.03 -1.36
CA ASP A 379 45.11 14.58 -0.62
C ASP A 379 44.67 15.42 0.60
N ILE A 380 44.98 14.91 1.79
CA ILE A 380 45.59 15.53 2.99
C ILE A 380 45.34 17.05 3.24
N LYS A 381 44.77 17.42 4.40
CA LYS A 381 45.47 18.06 5.58
C LYS A 381 44.50 18.72 6.57
N ALA A 382 44.70 18.41 7.86
CA ALA A 382 44.12 19.12 8.99
C ALA A 382 44.69 20.56 9.15
N LYS A 383 43.84 21.51 9.57
CA LYS A 383 44.18 22.61 10.50
C LYS A 383 42.94 23.33 11.04
N ASN A 384 42.96 23.53 12.36
CA ASN A 384 42.07 24.29 13.25
C ASN A 384 41.73 25.73 12.77
N VAL A 385 40.57 26.28 13.22
CA VAL A 385 40.45 27.26 14.34
C VAL A 385 39.01 27.82 14.47
N SER A 386 38.38 27.53 15.63
CA SER A 386 37.65 28.38 16.60
C SER A 386 36.37 29.17 16.24
N SER A 387 35.28 28.89 16.99
CA SER A 387 34.61 29.90 17.86
C SER A 387 33.70 29.26 18.95
N TYR A 388 34.09 29.50 20.22
CA TYR A 388 33.34 29.81 21.48
C TYR A 388 31.78 29.87 21.42
N GLU A 389 30.94 29.48 22.41
CA GLU A 389 30.93 29.57 23.90
C GLU A 389 29.82 28.60 24.45
N LYS A 390 30.03 27.82 25.52
CA LYS A 390 29.79 28.05 26.97
C LYS A 390 28.35 27.84 27.49
N THR A 391 28.31 27.00 28.52
CA THR A 391 27.27 26.47 29.42
C THR A 391 26.55 27.50 30.32
N GLN A 392 25.25 27.29 30.62
CA GLN A 392 24.66 27.11 31.99
C GLN A 392 23.10 27.08 32.04
N THR A 393 22.56 25.97 32.56
CA THR A 393 21.49 25.75 33.59
C THR A 393 20.37 26.79 33.91
N TYR A 394 19.10 26.32 33.84
CA TYR A 394 17.86 26.41 34.69
C TYR A 394 17.62 27.58 35.71
N PRO A 395 16.41 27.81 36.31
CA PRO A 395 15.12 27.06 36.29
C PRO A 395 13.81 27.91 36.19
N THR A 396 12.64 27.27 35.97
CA THR A 396 11.40 27.64 36.72
C THR A 396 10.42 26.46 36.83
N ASP A 397 9.79 26.43 37.99
CA ASP A 397 8.96 25.44 38.69
C ASP A 397 7.44 25.68 38.50
N TRP A 398 6.63 24.82 39.14
CA TRP A 398 5.19 24.86 39.49
C TRP A 398 4.20 24.25 38.48
N SER A 399 3.17 23.48 38.83
CA SER A 399 2.75 22.59 39.94
C SER A 399 1.32 22.16 39.57
N ASP A 400 0.98 20.90 39.80
CA ASP A 400 -0.39 20.35 39.75
C ASP A 400 -1.34 21.05 40.74
N ASP A 401 -2.64 21.13 40.38
CA ASP A 401 -3.73 20.71 41.28
C ASP A 401 -5.02 20.41 40.50
N GLU A 402 -5.73 19.39 40.97
CA GLU A 402 -7.00 18.89 40.47
C GLU A 402 -8.18 19.86 40.72
N SER A 403 -9.27 19.69 39.97
CA SER A 403 -10.61 19.33 40.51
C SER A 403 -11.80 19.90 39.74
N ASN A 404 -12.83 19.04 39.66
CA ASN A 404 -14.26 19.31 39.54
C ASN A 404 -14.91 19.59 38.17
N ASN A 405 -15.43 18.49 37.63
CA ASN A 405 -16.67 18.42 36.88
C ASN A 405 -17.89 18.55 37.84
N PRO A 406 -18.95 19.31 37.52
CA PRO A 406 -20.26 19.08 38.11
C PRO A 406 -21.36 19.05 37.05
N PHE A 407 -21.95 17.86 36.85
CA PHE A 407 -23.38 17.55 36.72
C PHE A 407 -23.60 16.30 35.84
N SER A 408 -23.69 15.15 36.52
CA SER A 408 -24.42 13.97 36.06
C SER A 408 -25.77 13.90 36.77
N VAL A 409 -26.83 13.62 36.00
CA VAL A 409 -28.06 12.83 36.30
C VAL A 409 -28.89 12.86 35.01
N ASP A 410 -29.54 11.82 34.47
CA ASP A 410 -29.62 10.39 34.73
C ASP A 410 -30.25 9.73 33.46
N ALA A 411 -29.97 8.44 33.30
CA ALA A 411 -30.83 7.36 32.78
C ALA A 411 -31.19 7.24 31.27
N ASN A 412 -31.10 5.97 30.83
CA ASN A 412 -31.44 5.32 29.55
C ASN A 412 -30.29 5.36 28.53
N GLY A 413 -29.57 4.28 28.25
CA GLY A 413 -29.99 2.88 28.15
C GLY A 413 -30.15 2.52 26.68
N ASP A 414 -29.04 2.48 25.93
CA ASP A 414 -28.95 1.72 24.69
C ASP A 414 -27.47 1.48 24.35
N SER A 415 -27.03 0.25 24.61
CA SER A 415 -25.70 -0.25 24.26
C SER A 415 -25.68 -0.62 22.78
N ASN A 416 -24.72 -0.04 22.05
CA ASN A 416 -24.39 -0.40 20.68
C ASN A 416 -23.72 -1.80 20.69
N PRO A 417 -24.26 -2.83 20.01
CA PRO A 417 -23.84 -4.22 20.22
C PRO A 417 -22.72 -4.67 19.26
N PHE A 418 -21.71 -3.83 19.02
CA PHE A 418 -20.65 -4.17 18.05
C PHE A 418 -19.20 -3.92 18.51
N ASP A 419 -18.99 -3.57 19.78
CA ASP A 419 -17.64 -3.40 20.35
C ASP A 419 -17.45 -4.30 21.58
N GLU A 420 -17.47 -5.63 21.38
CA GLU A 420 -16.84 -6.56 22.33
C GLU A 420 -16.67 -7.94 21.70
N ASP A 421 -15.51 -8.16 21.07
CA ASP A 421 -14.89 -9.49 21.03
C ASP A 421 -13.36 -9.31 21.05
N THR A 422 -12.88 -8.77 22.17
CA THR A 422 -11.49 -8.98 22.57
C THR A 422 -11.54 -9.74 23.88
N THR A 423 -11.38 -11.05 23.73
CA THR A 423 -11.11 -12.04 24.77
C THR A 423 -10.53 -11.45 26.05
N SER A 424 -11.25 -11.65 27.14
CA SER A 424 -10.73 -11.73 28.51
C SER A 424 -9.63 -12.80 28.56
N GLY A 425 -8.41 -12.40 28.22
CA GLY A 425 -7.17 -13.12 28.44
C GLY A 425 -6.40 -12.39 29.53
N MET A 426 -5.93 -13.11 30.53
CA MET A 426 -5.14 -12.61 31.66
C MET A 426 -4.06 -11.65 31.15
N GLU A 427 -3.97 -10.41 31.68
CA GLU A 427 -2.84 -9.52 31.37
C GLU A 427 -1.54 -10.18 31.83
N VAL A 428 -0.79 -10.75 30.89
CA VAL A 428 0.51 -11.36 31.17
C VAL A 428 1.55 -10.25 31.19
N ARG A 429 2.05 -9.93 32.39
CA ARG A 429 3.18 -9.02 32.56
C ARG A 429 4.47 -9.77 32.25
N VAL A 430 5.36 -9.12 31.51
CA VAL A 430 6.68 -9.66 31.18
C VAL A 430 7.75 -8.64 31.57
N ARG A 431 8.94 -9.12 31.94
CA ARG A 431 10.11 -8.32 32.29
C ARG A 431 11.17 -8.44 31.23
N ALA A 432 11.73 -7.33 30.79
CA ALA A 432 12.86 -7.31 29.87
C ALA A 432 14.12 -7.89 30.52
N LEU A 433 14.72 -8.88 29.88
CA LEU A 433 15.99 -9.50 30.29
C LEU A 433 17.21 -8.72 29.78
N TYR A 434 17.05 -8.01 28.66
CA TYR A 434 18.11 -7.29 27.96
C TYR A 434 17.60 -5.92 27.48
N ASP A 435 18.52 -4.97 27.29
CA ASP A 435 18.22 -3.71 26.60
C ASP A 435 17.87 -4.01 25.13
N TYR A 436 16.81 -3.37 24.64
CA TYR A 436 16.36 -3.48 23.26
C TYR A 436 16.07 -2.08 22.71
N GLU A 437 16.65 -1.76 21.55
CA GLU A 437 16.42 -0.52 20.82
C GLU A 437 15.73 -0.87 19.51
N GLY A 438 14.46 -0.47 19.38
CA GLY A 438 13.65 -0.74 18.21
C GLY A 438 14.27 -0.12 16.96
N GLN A 439 14.38 -0.91 15.90
CA GLN A 439 14.99 -0.47 14.63
C GLN A 439 13.94 0.14 13.71
N GLU A 440 12.72 -0.39 13.73
CA GLU A 440 11.58 0.13 12.98
C GLU A 440 10.60 0.92 13.85
N HIS A 441 9.76 1.72 13.20
CA HIS A 441 8.80 2.63 13.84
C HIS A 441 7.68 1.95 14.65
N ASP A 442 7.44 0.67 14.40
CA ASP A 442 6.45 -0.19 15.05
C ASP A 442 7.06 -1.08 16.15
N GLU A 443 8.37 -0.97 16.40
CA GLU A 443 9.06 -1.67 17.47
C GLU A 443 9.13 -0.85 18.77
N LEU A 444 9.14 -1.54 19.90
CA LEU A 444 9.36 -0.92 21.22
C LEU A 444 10.86 -0.77 21.51
N SER A 445 11.21 0.26 22.28
CA SER A 445 12.53 0.40 22.90
C SER A 445 12.40 0.36 24.42
N PHE A 446 13.16 -0.49 25.08
CA PHE A 446 13.12 -0.72 26.53
C PHE A 446 14.49 -1.15 27.08
N LYS A 447 14.67 -1.02 28.39
CA LYS A 447 15.89 -1.44 29.10
C LYS A 447 15.68 -2.73 29.87
N ALA A 448 16.77 -3.46 30.12
CA ALA A 448 16.76 -4.63 30.98
C ALA A 448 16.19 -4.25 32.36
N GLY A 449 15.19 -5.02 32.80
CA GLY A 449 14.44 -4.79 34.02
C GLY A 449 13.12 -4.05 33.83
N ASP A 450 12.87 -3.44 32.68
CA ASP A 450 11.58 -2.78 32.38
C ASP A 450 10.46 -3.83 32.29
N GLU A 451 9.26 -3.44 32.71
CA GLU A 451 8.08 -4.31 32.64
C GLU A 451 7.12 -3.83 31.55
N LEU A 452 6.54 -4.79 30.83
CA LEU A 452 5.61 -4.53 29.75
C LEU A 452 4.46 -5.55 29.77
N THR A 453 3.31 -5.12 29.25
CA THR A 453 2.12 -5.97 29.17
C THR A 453 2.06 -6.62 27.80
N LYS A 454 2.07 -7.96 27.76
CA LYS A 454 1.93 -8.72 26.52
C LYS A 454 0.48 -8.63 26.02
N ILE A 455 0.31 -8.26 24.74
CA ILE A 455 -0.99 -8.12 24.08
C ILE A 455 -1.25 -9.29 23.13
N GLU A 456 -0.26 -9.66 22.32
CA GLU A 456 -0.37 -10.77 21.35
C GLU A 456 0.76 -11.77 21.57
N ASP A 457 0.49 -13.04 21.25
CA ASP A 457 1.46 -14.13 21.31
C ASP A 457 2.55 -14.02 20.24
N GLU A 458 3.59 -14.83 20.39
CA GLU A 458 4.72 -14.90 19.46
C GLU A 458 4.23 -15.33 18.06
N ASP A 459 4.60 -14.55 17.04
CA ASP A 459 4.31 -14.85 15.64
C ASP A 459 5.32 -15.85 15.02
N GLU A 460 5.17 -16.16 13.73
CA GLU A 460 6.05 -17.09 13.02
C GLU A 460 7.51 -16.60 12.89
N GLN A 461 7.78 -15.33 13.20
CA GLN A 461 9.09 -14.67 13.08
C GLN A 461 9.74 -14.41 14.45
N GLY A 462 9.09 -14.81 15.55
CA GLY A 462 9.61 -14.66 16.90
C GLY A 462 9.27 -13.34 17.60
N TRP A 463 8.30 -12.59 17.08
CA TRP A 463 7.89 -11.29 17.62
C TRP A 463 6.60 -11.37 18.42
N CYS A 464 6.55 -10.65 19.54
CA CYS A 464 5.35 -10.43 20.33
C CYS A 464 4.93 -8.96 20.24
N LYS A 465 3.64 -8.68 20.49
CA LYS A 465 3.15 -7.30 20.62
C LYS A 465 2.93 -6.95 22.09
N GLY A 466 3.45 -5.80 22.51
CA GLY A 466 3.41 -5.36 23.90
C GLY A 466 3.02 -3.91 24.09
N ARG A 467 2.76 -3.54 25.35
CA ARG A 467 2.53 -2.17 25.79
C ARG A 467 3.47 -1.81 26.93
N LEU A 468 4.21 -0.71 26.79
CA LEU A 468 5.00 -0.11 27.86
C LEU A 468 4.11 0.65 28.85
N ASP A 469 4.61 0.89 30.06
CA ASP A 469 3.87 1.63 31.10
C ASP A 469 3.59 3.10 30.72
N ASN A 470 4.32 3.66 29.76
CA ASN A 470 4.06 4.99 29.17
C ASN A 470 2.90 4.98 28.14
N GLY A 471 2.29 3.83 27.89
CA GLY A 471 1.17 3.65 26.96
C GLY A 471 1.55 3.36 25.51
N HIS A 472 2.84 3.36 25.15
CA HIS A 472 3.28 3.03 23.79
C HIS A 472 3.12 1.52 23.52
N VAL A 473 2.58 1.20 22.34
CA VAL A 473 2.34 -0.18 21.86
C VAL A 473 3.20 -0.43 20.63
N GLY A 474 3.85 -1.60 20.59
CA GLY A 474 4.71 -2.00 19.48
C GLY A 474 5.18 -3.44 19.60
N LEU A 475 5.99 -3.86 18.64
CA LEU A 475 6.59 -5.19 18.55
C LEU A 475 7.87 -5.28 19.39
N TYR A 476 8.11 -6.45 19.96
CA TYR A 476 9.36 -6.79 20.64
C TYR A 476 9.70 -8.27 20.45
N PRO A 477 10.99 -8.64 20.45
CA PRO A 477 11.40 -10.02 20.27
C PRO A 477 11.10 -10.86 21.52
N ALA A 478 10.44 -12.01 21.34
CA ALA A 478 9.93 -12.84 22.44
C ALA A 478 11.03 -13.34 23.39
N ASN A 479 12.25 -13.57 22.87
CA ASN A 479 13.40 -14.04 23.64
C ASN A 479 14.10 -12.95 24.47
N TYR A 480 13.64 -11.69 24.42
CA TYR A 480 14.20 -10.59 25.20
C TYR A 480 13.45 -10.35 26.52
N VAL A 481 12.40 -11.12 26.80
CA VAL A 481 11.57 -10.95 27.99
C VAL A 481 11.30 -12.29 28.69
N GLU A 482 11.00 -12.23 29.98
CA GLU A 482 10.50 -13.35 30.77
C GLU A 482 9.11 -13.04 31.33
N ALA A 483 8.24 -14.03 31.45
CA ALA A 483 6.94 -13.85 32.10
C ALA A 483 7.11 -13.64 33.61
N ILE A 484 6.46 -12.60 34.13
CA ILE A 484 6.37 -12.36 35.57
C ILE A 484 5.17 -13.15 36.08
N GLN A 485 5.42 -14.16 36.92
CA GLN A 485 4.38 -14.94 37.58
C GLN A 485 3.76 -14.22 38.77
#